data_AF-A0A9Q0YRX3-F1
#
_entry.id   AF-A0A9Q0YRX3-F1
#
_cell.length_a   1.000
_cell.length_b   1.000
_cell.length_c   1.000
_cell.angle_alpha   90.00
_cell.angle_beta   90.00
_cell.angle_gamma   90.00
#
_symmetry.space_group_name_H-M   'P 1'
#
loop_
_entity.id
_entity.type
_entity.pdbx_description
1 polymer ?
#
loop_
_entity_poly.entity_id
_entity_poly.type
_entity_poly.pdbx_seq_one_letter_code
_entity_poly.pdbx_strand_id
1 'polypeptide(L)'
;MKAQHIILFLLSIPTLEEELASPVVLSRCVQNSLHTVPSSGLYSCPSFAISCSQDGSLQKVQPCYANNELSAKVDLFEKHPPIGPAHRGCTMTASGVYLSTLTYNHVARSTNLFLRQFADDTLIIDKLKDRTVPLYLKVDCIEFIRCQYMKGEGTDFPWVSTHGDLQAWLDKDGELDEYRLQMKRYLLIFQHSKLAHITMKKRQGSNNKSDVDGLAKKISDCEEQLMLLRMCSALEKVTSEDVNELSVKLMCDWLRTNQTCYTENVKDLVEKILSHPVIRNMKSSQCHEICYLCGEKILFQNLWEDSCSNGHLWKRCNLTLLLCQIKTRSCSWCTSKSLYPTDEDCSWVRTLLKQQCVFCSGVYVHQSAT
;
A
#
# COMPACT_ATOMS: atom_id res chain seq x y z
N MET A 1 14.49 2.61 46.15
CA MET A 1 15.23 3.40 45.15
C MET A 1 14.29 3.76 44.02
N LYS A 2 14.27 5.02 43.56
CA LYS A 2 13.52 5.39 42.35
C LYS A 2 14.29 4.84 41.16
N ALA A 3 13.61 4.12 40.28
CA ALA A 3 14.28 3.56 39.13
C ALA A 3 14.63 4.67 38.13
N GLN A 4 15.88 4.73 37.66
CA GLN A 4 16.34 5.66 36.63
C GLN A 4 16.60 4.89 35.33
N HIS A 5 16.00 5.36 34.24
CA HIS A 5 16.29 4.88 32.90
C HIS A 5 17.09 5.96 32.16
N ILE A 6 18.31 5.65 31.70
CA ILE A 6 19.09 6.54 30.83
C ILE A 6 18.89 6.09 29.38
N ILE A 7 18.08 6.83 28.62
CA ILE A 7 17.86 6.57 27.20
C ILE A 7 18.56 7.67 26.42
N LEU A 8 19.48 7.30 25.52
CA LEU A 8 20.18 8.25 24.66
C LEU A 8 19.44 8.37 23.33
N PHE A 9 18.88 9.55 23.09
CA PHE A 9 18.30 9.93 21.81
C PHE A 9 19.25 10.86 21.07
N LEU A 10 19.52 10.56 19.81
CA LEU A 10 19.97 11.59 18.87
C LEU A 10 18.72 12.28 18.33
N LEU A 11 18.58 13.58 18.55
CA LEU A 11 17.43 14.36 18.10
C LEU A 11 17.86 15.32 16.99
N SER A 12 17.02 15.44 15.95
CA SER A 12 17.02 16.60 15.06
C SER A 12 16.24 17.70 15.76
N ILE A 13 16.91 18.78 16.14
CA ILE A 13 16.28 19.95 16.71
C ILE A 13 16.03 20.92 15.54
N PRO A 14 14.78 21.35 15.30
CA PRO A 14 14.48 22.33 14.25
C PRO A 14 15.19 23.65 14.53
N THR A 15 15.65 24.33 13.47
CA THR A 15 16.29 25.64 13.57
C THR A 15 15.27 26.72 13.97
N LEU A 16 15.74 27.89 14.45
CA LEU A 16 14.90 29.03 14.84
C LEU A 16 13.91 29.50 13.74
N GLU A 17 14.16 29.19 12.48
CA GLU A 17 13.25 29.51 11.36
C GLU A 17 12.06 28.54 11.25
N GLU A 18 12.09 27.41 11.95
CA GLU A 18 11.07 26.35 11.96
C GLU A 18 10.33 26.30 13.32
N GLU A 19 9.86 27.45 13.84
CA GLU A 19 9.30 27.64 15.20
C GLU A 19 8.10 26.74 15.59
N LEU A 20 7.60 25.89 14.68
CA LEU A 20 6.45 25.01 14.91
C LEU A 20 6.76 23.51 14.79
N ALA A 21 8.00 23.12 14.47
CA ALA A 21 8.35 21.70 14.32
C ALA A 21 8.73 21.06 15.67
N SER A 22 8.20 19.86 15.94
CA SER A 22 8.62 19.05 17.09
C SER A 22 9.97 18.37 16.81
N PRO A 23 10.84 18.14 17.83
CA PRO A 23 12.10 17.42 17.65
C PRO A 23 11.88 16.02 17.06
N VAL A 24 12.72 15.61 16.12
CA VAL A 24 12.64 14.30 15.47
C VAL A 24 13.71 13.36 16.02
N VAL A 25 13.35 12.16 16.45
CA VAL A 25 14.32 11.15 16.91
C VAL A 25 15.06 10.52 15.70
N LEU A 26 16.38 10.72 15.60
CA LEU A 26 17.24 10.26 14.50
C LEU A 26 17.98 8.95 14.76
N SER A 27 18.45 8.70 16.00
CA SER A 27 19.25 7.51 16.35
C SER A 27 19.13 7.17 17.84
N ARG A 28 19.50 5.92 18.17
CA ARG A 28 19.31 5.32 19.51
C ARG A 28 20.54 4.56 20.02
N CYS A 29 20.81 4.67 21.32
CA CYS A 29 21.73 3.79 22.05
C CYS A 29 21.17 3.49 23.45
N VAL A 30 21.27 2.25 23.91
CA VAL A 30 20.96 1.84 25.29
C VAL A 30 22.29 1.66 26.02
N GLN A 31 22.56 2.45 27.05
CA GLN A 31 23.72 2.25 27.92
C GLN A 31 23.33 1.47 29.17
N ASN A 32 23.56 0.16 29.16
CA ASN A 32 23.20 -0.75 30.25
C ASN A 32 23.85 -0.43 31.61
N SER A 33 24.86 0.44 31.66
CA SER A 33 25.73 0.67 32.82
C SER A 33 25.17 1.63 33.88
N LEU A 34 24.06 2.32 33.65
CA LEU A 34 23.53 3.36 34.57
C LEU A 34 22.06 3.18 34.95
N HIS A 35 21.46 2.02 34.67
CA HIS A 35 20.06 1.75 34.96
C HIS A 35 19.87 1.00 36.29
N THR A 36 18.88 1.43 37.08
CA THR A 36 18.36 0.61 38.20
C THR A 36 17.46 -0.53 37.71
N VAL A 37 16.86 -0.40 36.50
CA VAL A 37 16.13 -1.45 35.79
C VAL A 37 16.50 -1.36 34.31
N PRO A 38 17.23 -2.34 33.76
CA PRO A 38 17.69 -2.30 32.37
C PRO A 38 16.53 -2.31 31.38
N SER A 39 16.64 -1.50 30.31
CA SER A 39 15.71 -1.55 29.18
C SER A 39 15.91 -2.87 28.43
N SER A 40 14.82 -3.56 28.15
CA SER A 40 14.80 -4.79 27.36
C SER A 40 14.54 -4.53 25.87
N GLY A 41 14.05 -3.35 25.54
CA GLY A 41 13.74 -2.98 24.17
C GLY A 41 13.38 -1.50 24.06
N LEU A 42 13.70 -0.93 22.90
CA LEU A 42 13.43 0.46 22.59
C LEU A 42 12.98 0.54 21.14
N TYR A 43 11.86 1.19 20.89
CA TYR A 43 11.37 1.54 19.57
C TYR A 43 11.25 3.06 19.47
N SER A 44 11.62 3.64 18.34
CA SER A 44 11.54 5.09 18.11
C SER A 44 10.66 5.41 16.91
N CYS A 45 9.74 6.33 17.11
CA CYS A 45 9.03 7.08 16.08
C CYS A 45 9.60 8.49 15.97
N PRO A 46 9.30 9.22 14.88
CA PRO A 46 9.70 10.61 14.75
C PRO A 46 9.31 11.48 15.95
N SER A 47 8.10 11.31 16.50
CA SER A 47 7.54 12.16 17.56
C SER A 47 7.63 11.60 18.98
N PHE A 48 7.98 10.33 19.16
CA PHE A 48 8.10 9.70 20.49
C PHE A 48 8.89 8.40 20.41
N ALA A 49 9.34 7.90 21.55
CA ALA A 49 9.90 6.56 21.70
C ALA A 49 9.06 5.71 22.67
N ILE A 50 9.15 4.40 22.50
CA ILE A 50 8.59 3.41 23.41
C ILE A 50 9.75 2.61 23.99
N SER A 51 9.90 2.62 25.30
CA SER A 51 10.83 1.74 26.00
C SER A 51 10.08 0.67 26.76
N CYS A 52 10.51 -0.58 26.64
CA CYS A 52 10.16 -1.63 27.57
C CYS A 52 11.36 -1.95 28.47
N SER A 53 11.08 -2.35 29.70
CA SER A 53 12.13 -2.71 30.65
C SER A 53 11.86 -4.06 31.31
N GLN A 54 12.91 -4.60 31.94
CA GLN A 54 12.86 -5.94 32.52
C GLN A 54 11.92 -6.06 33.72
N ASP A 55 11.53 -4.96 34.36
CA ASP A 55 10.50 -4.97 35.41
C ASP A 55 9.07 -5.07 34.83
N GLY A 56 8.95 -5.21 33.51
CA GLY A 56 7.67 -5.29 32.82
C GLY A 56 6.98 -3.94 32.69
N SER A 57 7.70 -2.82 32.85
CA SER A 57 7.17 -1.51 32.48
C SER A 57 7.33 -1.23 30.98
N LEU A 58 6.31 -0.54 30.45
CA LEU A 58 6.25 -0.03 29.09
C LEU A 58 5.95 1.46 29.17
N GLN A 59 6.82 2.29 28.61
CA GLN A 59 6.77 3.73 28.75
C GLN A 59 6.80 4.40 27.37
N LYS A 60 5.95 5.41 27.17
CA LYS A 60 6.11 6.42 26.12
C LYS A 60 7.07 7.48 26.61
N VAL A 61 8.03 7.84 25.78
CA VAL A 61 8.92 8.97 26.01
C VAL A 61 8.73 9.93 24.85
N GLN A 62 8.11 11.08 25.11
CA GLN A 62 7.91 12.11 24.12
C GLN A 62 8.89 13.26 24.38
N PRO A 63 9.87 13.49 23.48
CA PRO A 63 10.78 14.63 23.62
C PRO A 63 9.99 15.94 23.45
N CYS A 64 10.29 16.92 24.30
CA CYS A 64 9.70 18.24 24.26
C CYS A 64 10.84 19.26 24.33
N TYR A 65 10.94 20.13 23.32
CA TYR A 65 11.90 21.23 23.33
C TYR A 65 11.14 22.53 23.51
N ALA A 66 11.36 23.20 24.65
CA ALA A 66 10.70 24.46 24.97
C ALA A 66 11.66 25.34 25.78
N ASN A 67 11.64 26.65 25.57
CA ASN A 67 12.49 27.62 26.29
C ASN A 67 14.00 27.28 26.25
N ASN A 68 14.50 26.77 25.12
CA ASN A 68 15.87 26.27 24.96
C ASN A 68 16.26 25.11 25.91
N GLU A 69 15.27 24.42 26.47
CA GLU A 69 15.47 23.25 27.31
C GLU A 69 14.86 22.01 26.64
N LEU A 70 15.65 20.94 26.57
CA LEU A 70 15.17 19.62 26.16
C LEU A 70 14.64 18.90 27.40
N SER A 71 13.33 18.72 27.44
CA SER A 71 12.64 17.88 28.42
C SER A 71 12.04 16.65 27.74
N ALA A 72 11.60 15.67 28.53
CA ALA A 72 10.88 14.52 28.02
C ALA A 72 9.66 14.25 28.89
N LYS A 73 8.50 14.16 28.26
CA LYS A 73 7.29 13.68 28.91
C LYS A 73 7.31 12.15 28.89
N VAL A 74 7.22 11.53 30.07
CA VAL A 74 7.20 10.07 30.22
C VAL A 74 5.82 9.62 30.68
N ASP A 75 5.12 8.90 29.80
CA ASP A 75 3.81 8.32 30.08
C ASP A 75 3.97 6.80 30.30
N LEU A 76 3.67 6.33 31.51
CA LEU A 76 3.69 4.89 31.82
C LEU A 76 2.43 4.23 31.25
N PHE A 77 2.60 3.37 30.24
CA PHE A 77 1.49 2.65 29.61
C PHE A 77 1.08 1.38 30.37
N GLU A 78 2.08 0.62 30.79
CA GLU A 78 1.88 -0.65 31.46
C GLU A 78 2.98 -0.86 32.48
N LYS A 79 2.62 -1.55 33.55
CA LYS A 79 3.57 -2.07 34.52
C LYS A 79 3.10 -3.43 35.00
N HIS A 80 3.83 -4.48 34.64
CA HIS A 80 3.59 -5.78 35.22
C HIS A 80 4.03 -5.84 36.70
N PRO A 81 3.41 -6.73 37.50
CA PRO A 81 3.90 -6.98 38.85
C PRO A 81 5.34 -7.52 38.82
N PRO A 82 6.14 -7.27 39.89
CA PRO A 82 7.55 -7.69 39.94
C PRO A 82 7.77 -9.19 39.75
N ILE A 83 6.77 -9.99 40.14
CA ILE A 83 6.74 -11.44 39.96
C ILE A 83 5.72 -11.70 38.85
N GLY A 84 6.18 -11.68 37.60
CA GLY A 84 5.32 -11.73 36.42
C GLY A 84 6.09 -11.91 35.12
N PRO A 85 5.39 -11.92 33.97
CA PRO A 85 6.03 -11.93 32.67
C PRO A 85 6.89 -10.68 32.49
N ALA A 86 8.19 -10.86 32.21
CA ALA A 86 9.10 -9.76 31.93
C ALA A 86 9.03 -9.39 30.45
N HIS A 87 8.95 -8.10 30.12
CA HIS A 87 9.12 -7.67 28.73
C HIS A 87 10.55 -7.98 28.27
N ARG A 88 10.67 -8.51 27.06
CA ARG A 88 11.94 -8.88 26.41
C ARG A 88 12.23 -8.04 25.18
N GLY A 89 11.24 -7.30 24.68
CA GLY A 89 11.38 -6.45 23.53
C GLY A 89 10.05 -5.81 23.16
N CYS A 90 10.10 -4.73 22.41
CA CYS A 90 8.94 -4.11 21.80
C CYS A 90 9.29 -3.65 20.38
N THR A 91 8.30 -3.68 19.49
CA THR A 91 8.38 -3.11 18.15
C THR A 91 7.03 -2.53 17.77
N MET A 92 7.02 -1.51 16.92
CA MET A 92 5.78 -0.94 16.39
C MET A 92 5.72 -1.13 14.88
N THR A 93 4.51 -1.18 14.34
CA THR A 93 4.28 -1.22 12.90
C THR A 93 4.68 0.11 12.25
N ALA A 94 4.90 0.10 10.94
CA ALA A 94 5.43 1.26 10.20
C ALA A 94 4.59 2.53 10.36
N SER A 95 3.26 2.42 10.38
CA SER A 95 2.39 3.59 10.62
C SER A 95 2.12 3.86 12.09
N GLY A 96 2.66 3.04 13.00
CA GLY A 96 2.48 3.20 14.44
C GLY A 96 1.12 2.73 14.96
N VAL A 97 0.38 1.94 14.19
CA VAL A 97 -0.97 1.47 14.59
C VAL A 97 -0.90 0.41 15.67
N TYR A 98 0.00 -0.56 15.53
CA TYR A 98 0.12 -1.67 16.47
C TYR A 98 1.47 -1.67 17.16
N LEU A 99 1.42 -1.88 18.47
CA LEU A 99 2.59 -2.17 19.29
C LEU A 99 2.63 -3.67 19.60
N SER A 100 3.72 -4.30 19.20
CA SER A 100 4.04 -5.67 19.53
C SER A 100 5.02 -5.71 20.70
N THR A 101 4.67 -6.47 21.73
CA THR A 101 5.52 -6.68 22.91
C THR A 101 5.81 -8.16 23.07
N LEU A 102 7.08 -8.49 23.26
CA LEU A 102 7.52 -9.83 23.59
C LEU A 102 7.61 -9.94 25.11
N THR A 103 6.96 -10.94 25.68
CA THR A 103 7.04 -11.22 27.12
C THR A 103 7.57 -12.63 27.36
N TYR A 104 8.30 -12.81 28.45
CA TYR A 104 8.76 -14.11 28.88
C TYR A 104 8.29 -14.39 30.31
N ASN A 105 7.53 -15.47 30.47
CA ASN A 105 7.10 -15.95 31.77
C ASN A 105 8.11 -16.98 32.28
N HIS A 106 8.88 -16.60 33.30
CA HIS A 106 9.90 -17.47 33.89
C HIS A 106 9.33 -18.74 34.53
N VAL A 107 8.16 -18.65 35.16
CA VAL A 107 7.52 -19.77 35.86
C VAL A 107 7.00 -20.81 34.86
N ALA A 108 6.31 -20.34 33.83
CA ALA A 108 5.75 -21.20 32.79
C ALA A 108 6.76 -21.57 31.69
N ARG A 109 7.96 -20.97 31.69
CA ARG A 109 8.97 -21.07 30.61
C ARG A 109 8.39 -20.81 29.22
N SER A 110 7.44 -19.88 29.13
CA SER A 110 6.73 -19.57 27.89
C SER A 110 7.04 -18.16 27.41
N THR A 111 7.09 -18.00 26.10
CA THR A 111 7.25 -16.70 25.43
C THR A 111 5.92 -16.35 24.78
N ASN A 112 5.39 -15.17 25.09
CA ASN A 112 4.14 -14.70 24.51
C ASN A 112 4.40 -13.41 23.73
N LEU A 113 3.91 -13.37 22.49
CA LEU A 113 3.88 -12.18 21.66
C LEU A 113 2.50 -11.52 21.80
N PHE A 114 2.45 -10.32 22.34
CA PHE A 114 1.22 -9.54 22.44
C PHE A 114 1.22 -8.42 21.40
N LEU A 115 0.23 -8.45 20.52
CA LEU A 115 -0.04 -7.37 19.59
C LEU A 115 -1.21 -6.53 20.13
N ARG A 116 -1.00 -5.22 20.27
CA ARG A 116 -2.02 -4.29 20.79
C ARG A 116 -2.18 -3.10 19.85
N GLN A 117 -3.41 -2.63 19.72
CA GLN A 117 -3.68 -1.35 19.06
C GLN A 117 -3.11 -0.24 19.94
N PHE A 118 -2.29 0.62 19.34
CA PHE A 118 -1.61 1.72 19.98
C PHE A 118 -2.17 3.08 19.53
N ALA A 119 -2.48 3.21 18.23
CA ALA A 119 -3.13 4.40 17.68
C ALA A 119 -4.64 4.35 17.89
N ASP A 120 -5.24 5.50 18.19
CA ASP A 120 -6.69 5.66 18.14
C ASP A 120 -7.21 5.67 16.70
N ASP A 121 -8.52 5.45 16.56
CA ASP A 121 -9.17 5.34 15.26
C ASP A 121 -9.03 6.62 14.43
N THR A 122 -9.11 7.80 15.06
CA THR A 122 -8.99 9.10 14.37
C THR A 122 -7.62 9.25 13.74
N LEU A 123 -6.55 8.97 14.47
CA LEU A 123 -5.17 9.02 13.98
C LEU A 123 -4.94 8.03 12.83
N ILE A 124 -5.57 6.85 12.88
CA ILE A 124 -5.49 5.86 11.79
C ILE A 124 -6.16 6.40 10.52
N ILE A 125 -7.33 7.01 10.65
CA ILE A 125 -8.05 7.62 9.52
C ILE A 125 -7.29 8.81 8.94
N ASP A 126 -6.72 9.67 9.79
CA ASP A 126 -5.90 10.79 9.35
C ASP A 126 -4.65 10.31 8.60
N LYS A 127 -3.99 9.27 9.11
CA LYS A 127 -2.88 8.61 8.40
C LYS A 127 -3.33 8.03 7.07
N LEU A 128 -4.52 7.46 6.95
CA LEU A 128 -5.03 6.95 5.67
C LEU A 128 -5.37 8.09 4.69
N LYS A 129 -5.80 9.25 5.18
CA LYS A 129 -6.09 10.45 4.37
C LYS A 129 -4.83 11.18 3.89
N ASP A 130 -3.70 11.03 4.59
CA ASP A 130 -2.42 11.64 4.20
C ASP A 130 -1.92 11.09 2.85
N ARG A 131 -1.92 11.91 1.80
CA ARG A 131 -1.53 11.45 0.45
C ARG A 131 -0.02 11.42 0.22
N THR A 132 0.77 11.95 1.15
CA THR A 132 2.23 12.06 0.99
C THR A 132 2.94 10.72 1.16
N VAL A 133 2.33 9.82 1.93
CA VAL A 133 2.85 8.47 2.18
C VAL A 133 2.04 7.46 1.36
N PRO A 134 2.69 6.65 0.49
CA PRO A 134 2.02 5.61 -0.29
C PRO A 134 1.23 4.60 0.55
N LEU A 135 0.12 4.09 0.00
CA LEU A 135 -0.77 3.16 0.72
C LEU A 135 -0.08 1.86 1.16
N TYR A 136 0.85 1.32 0.36
CA TYR A 136 1.56 0.09 0.74
C TYR A 136 2.48 0.26 1.95
N LEU A 137 2.76 1.48 2.40
CA LEU A 137 3.47 1.74 3.67
C LEU A 137 2.51 1.83 4.86
N LYS A 138 1.19 1.81 4.58
CA LYS A 138 0.09 1.93 5.56
C LYS A 138 -0.67 0.62 5.74
N VAL A 139 0.02 -0.49 5.54
CA VAL A 139 -0.55 -1.86 5.64
C VAL A 139 -1.23 -2.09 6.97
N ASP A 140 -0.64 -1.61 8.06
CA ASP A 140 -1.18 -1.72 9.41
C ASP A 140 -2.46 -0.90 9.59
N CYS A 141 -2.54 0.31 9.01
CA CYS A 141 -3.79 1.06 8.97
C CYS A 141 -4.86 0.33 8.15
N ILE A 142 -4.51 -0.18 6.98
CA ILE A 142 -5.42 -0.91 6.08
C ILE A 142 -5.93 -2.20 6.76
N GLU A 143 -5.03 -2.94 7.41
CA GLU A 143 -5.35 -4.15 8.16
C GLU A 143 -6.24 -3.86 9.36
N PHE A 144 -6.01 -2.73 10.05
CA PHE A 144 -6.91 -2.27 11.10
C PHE A 144 -8.34 -2.11 10.61
N ILE A 145 -8.53 -1.39 9.49
CA ILE A 145 -9.85 -1.23 8.86
C ILE A 145 -10.46 -2.59 8.51
N ARG A 146 -9.65 -3.49 7.92
CA ARG A 146 -10.10 -4.85 7.59
C ARG A 146 -10.56 -5.61 8.82
N CYS A 147 -9.79 -5.58 9.91
CA CYS A 147 -10.14 -6.25 11.16
C CYS A 147 -11.43 -5.71 11.77
N GLN A 148 -11.60 -4.39 11.83
CA GLN A 148 -12.83 -3.78 12.33
C GLN A 148 -14.03 -4.20 11.48
N TYR A 149 -13.87 -4.15 10.15
CA TYR A 149 -14.90 -4.57 9.21
C TYR A 149 -15.28 -6.04 9.39
N MET A 150 -14.29 -6.95 9.53
CA MET A 150 -14.54 -8.38 9.66
C MET A 150 -15.17 -8.78 11.00
N LYS A 151 -14.96 -8.01 12.08
CA LYS A 151 -15.56 -8.27 13.40
C LYS A 151 -17.04 -7.91 13.48
N GLY A 152 -17.53 -6.98 12.65
CA GLY A 152 -18.94 -6.59 12.67
C GLY A 152 -19.88 -7.72 12.22
N GLU A 153 -21.03 -7.88 12.87
CA GLU A 153 -22.01 -8.94 12.55
C GLU A 153 -22.78 -8.68 11.24
N GLY A 154 -22.87 -7.42 10.80
CA GLY A 154 -23.55 -7.02 9.55
C GLY A 154 -22.69 -7.14 8.29
N THR A 155 -23.34 -7.20 7.12
CA THR A 155 -22.69 -7.09 5.79
C THR A 155 -22.28 -5.66 5.47
N ASP A 156 -23.01 -4.69 6.04
CA ASP A 156 -22.69 -3.28 5.93
C ASP A 156 -21.43 -2.96 6.75
N PHE A 157 -20.69 -1.93 6.31
CA PHE A 157 -19.57 -1.42 7.08
C PHE A 157 -20.08 -1.05 8.48
N PRO A 158 -19.41 -1.50 9.57
CA PRO A 158 -19.75 -0.99 10.88
C PRO A 158 -19.43 0.50 10.84
N TRP A 159 -20.45 1.32 10.72
CA TRP A 159 -20.38 2.78 10.82
C TRP A 159 -20.09 3.13 12.28
N VAL A 160 -18.89 2.79 12.74
CA VAL A 160 -18.26 3.59 13.79
C VAL A 160 -18.11 4.98 13.16
N SER A 161 -18.47 6.04 13.88
CA SER A 161 -18.53 7.42 13.38
C SER A 161 -17.29 7.85 12.58
N THR A 162 -16.13 7.29 12.91
CA THR A 162 -14.83 7.51 12.25
C THR A 162 -14.70 6.90 10.85
N HIS A 163 -15.44 5.85 10.49
CA HIS A 163 -15.40 5.25 9.14
C HIS A 163 -16.30 5.96 8.14
N GLY A 164 -17.41 6.57 8.60
CA GLY A 164 -18.23 7.45 7.77
C GLY A 164 -17.40 8.59 7.18
N ASP A 165 -16.48 9.13 7.97
CA ASP A 165 -15.56 10.20 7.54
C ASP A 165 -14.58 9.76 6.45
N LEU A 166 -14.19 8.49 6.40
CA LEU A 166 -13.31 7.97 5.35
C LEU A 166 -14.08 7.73 4.06
N GLN A 167 -15.27 7.13 4.13
CA GLN A 167 -16.10 6.90 2.96
C GLN A 167 -16.57 8.23 2.37
N ALA A 168 -17.03 9.17 3.20
CA ALA A 168 -17.38 10.52 2.76
C ALA A 168 -16.19 11.25 2.14
N TRP A 169 -14.96 11.03 2.63
CA TRP A 169 -13.75 11.57 2.01
C TRP A 169 -13.43 10.93 0.65
N LEU A 170 -13.68 9.62 0.50
CA LEU A 170 -13.51 8.90 -0.77
C LEU A 170 -14.58 9.27 -1.82
N ASP A 171 -15.80 9.55 -1.36
CA ASP A 171 -16.94 9.90 -2.23
C ASP A 171 -17.09 11.41 -2.42
N LYS A 172 -16.25 12.24 -1.78
CA LYS A 172 -16.29 13.69 -1.95
C LYS A 172 -16.05 14.05 -3.42
N ASP A 173 -17.05 14.68 -4.02
CA ASP A 173 -17.02 15.17 -5.41
C ASP A 173 -15.74 15.98 -5.70
N GLY A 174 -15.04 15.57 -6.76
CA GLY A 174 -13.75 16.09 -7.21
C GLY A 174 -13.03 15.05 -8.09
N GLU A 175 -11.96 15.44 -8.79
CA GLU A 175 -11.12 14.50 -9.52
C GLU A 175 -10.62 13.42 -8.56
N LEU A 176 -11.14 12.19 -8.72
CA LEU A 176 -10.65 11.02 -8.01
C LEU A 176 -9.20 10.79 -8.42
N ASP A 177 -8.29 11.25 -7.57
CA ASP A 177 -6.88 11.00 -7.76
C ASP A 177 -6.53 9.52 -7.55
N GLU A 178 -5.39 9.11 -8.09
CA GLU A 178 -4.90 7.73 -8.05
C GLU A 178 -4.91 7.15 -6.63
N TYR A 179 -4.54 7.94 -5.63
CA TYR A 179 -4.45 7.49 -4.24
C TYR A 179 -5.83 7.15 -3.67
N ARG A 180 -6.84 8.01 -3.90
CA ARG A 180 -8.21 7.74 -3.46
C ARG A 180 -8.80 6.51 -4.12
N LEU A 181 -8.56 6.32 -5.42
CA LEU A 181 -9.02 5.12 -6.13
C LEU A 181 -8.36 3.85 -5.60
N GLN A 182 -7.05 3.86 -5.35
CA GLN A 182 -6.36 2.73 -4.73
C GLN A 182 -6.95 2.39 -3.35
N MET A 183 -7.26 3.41 -2.54
CA MET A 183 -7.89 3.20 -1.23
C MET A 183 -9.32 2.65 -1.36
N LYS A 184 -10.13 3.22 -2.27
CA LYS A 184 -11.48 2.75 -2.57
C LYS A 184 -11.49 1.29 -3.01
N ARG A 185 -10.54 0.90 -3.88
CA ARG A 185 -10.33 -0.48 -4.31
C ARG A 185 -10.11 -1.43 -3.11
N TYR A 186 -9.30 -1.05 -2.12
CA TYR A 186 -9.09 -1.89 -0.94
C TYR A 186 -10.36 -2.11 -0.12
N LEU A 187 -11.12 -1.05 0.12
CA LEU A 187 -12.36 -1.15 0.88
C LEU A 187 -13.37 -2.05 0.16
N LEU A 188 -13.49 -1.93 -1.17
CA LEU A 188 -14.32 -2.81 -1.98
C LEU A 188 -13.87 -4.27 -1.90
N ILE A 189 -12.57 -4.56 -1.93
CA ILE A 189 -12.02 -5.92 -1.77
C ILE A 189 -12.39 -6.50 -0.40
N PHE A 190 -12.35 -5.70 0.66
CA PHE A 190 -12.74 -6.16 2.01
C PHE A 190 -14.22 -6.49 2.07
N GLN A 191 -15.07 -5.61 1.53
CA GLN A 191 -16.51 -5.83 1.41
C GLN A 191 -16.81 -7.11 0.65
N HIS A 192 -16.19 -7.27 -0.52
CA HIS A 192 -16.34 -8.45 -1.36
C HIS A 192 -15.93 -9.72 -0.62
N SER A 193 -14.77 -9.72 0.04
CA SER A 193 -14.24 -10.88 0.77
C SER A 193 -15.13 -11.31 1.93
N LYS A 194 -15.64 -10.35 2.71
CA LYS A 194 -16.55 -10.64 3.82
C LYS A 194 -17.87 -11.20 3.32
N LEU A 195 -18.47 -10.55 2.31
CA LEU A 195 -19.75 -10.97 1.76
C LEU A 195 -19.65 -12.37 1.13
N ALA A 196 -18.60 -12.64 0.35
CA ALA A 196 -18.34 -13.95 -0.22
C ALA A 196 -18.23 -15.03 0.87
N HIS A 197 -17.52 -14.76 1.97
CA HIS A 197 -17.41 -15.68 3.10
C HIS A 197 -18.76 -15.91 3.82
N ILE A 198 -19.58 -14.87 4.00
CA ILE A 198 -20.94 -15.00 4.56
C ILE A 198 -21.82 -15.86 3.65
N THR A 199 -21.80 -15.59 2.33
CA THR A 199 -22.55 -16.33 1.31
C THR A 199 -22.17 -17.82 1.31
N MET A 200 -20.88 -18.13 1.38
CA MET A 200 -20.39 -19.51 1.47
C MET A 200 -20.87 -20.22 2.75
N LYS A 201 -20.85 -19.55 3.91
CA LYS A 201 -21.26 -20.15 5.19
C LYS A 201 -22.75 -20.41 5.31
N LYS A 202 -23.58 -19.48 4.85
CA LYS A 202 -25.03 -19.53 5.13
C LYS A 202 -25.82 -20.44 4.17
N ARG A 203 -25.22 -20.97 3.09
CA ARG A 203 -25.94 -21.66 1.98
C ARG A 203 -27.21 -20.90 1.54
N GLN A 204 -27.24 -19.58 1.76
CA GLN A 204 -28.40 -18.74 1.52
C GLN A 204 -28.50 -18.36 0.05
N GLY A 205 -29.73 -18.18 -0.41
CA GLY A 205 -30.13 -18.11 -1.82
C GLY A 205 -29.56 -16.99 -2.68
N SER A 206 -30.07 -16.91 -3.90
CA SER A 206 -29.60 -16.12 -5.05
C SER A 206 -29.23 -14.66 -4.78
N ASN A 207 -29.82 -14.00 -3.78
CA ASN A 207 -29.65 -12.55 -3.56
C ASN A 207 -28.23 -12.16 -3.12
N ASN A 208 -27.57 -12.95 -2.27
CA ASN A 208 -26.21 -12.60 -1.86
C ASN A 208 -25.19 -12.79 -3.00
N LYS A 209 -25.50 -13.65 -3.99
CA LYS A 209 -24.65 -13.83 -5.16
C LYS A 209 -24.65 -12.58 -6.03
N SER A 210 -25.80 -11.96 -6.27
CA SER A 210 -25.87 -10.72 -7.05
C SER A 210 -25.11 -9.57 -6.38
N ASP A 211 -25.10 -9.51 -5.05
CA ASP A 211 -24.36 -8.49 -4.32
C ASP A 211 -22.84 -8.69 -4.39
N VAL A 212 -22.38 -9.95 -4.31
CA VAL A 212 -20.96 -10.31 -4.53
C VAL A 212 -20.54 -9.93 -5.95
N ASP A 213 -21.33 -10.31 -6.95
CA ASP A 213 -21.05 -9.99 -8.36
C ASP A 213 -21.07 -8.45 -8.58
N GLY A 214 -21.96 -7.74 -7.91
CA GLY A 214 -22.02 -6.27 -7.92
C GLY A 214 -20.78 -5.61 -7.32
N LEU A 215 -20.23 -6.15 -6.23
CA LEU A 215 -18.97 -5.68 -5.64
C LEU A 215 -17.77 -6.01 -6.53
N ALA A 216 -17.73 -7.20 -7.13
CA ALA A 216 -16.70 -7.59 -8.08
C ALA A 216 -16.66 -6.63 -9.28
N LYS A 217 -17.83 -6.25 -9.80
CA LYS A 217 -17.94 -5.23 -10.85
C LYS A 217 -17.39 -3.88 -10.40
N LYS A 218 -17.76 -3.38 -9.21
CA LYS A 218 -17.22 -2.12 -8.66
C LYS A 218 -15.70 -2.14 -8.49
N ILE A 219 -15.12 -3.29 -8.11
CA ILE A 219 -13.66 -3.46 -8.05
C ILE A 219 -13.07 -3.32 -9.45
N SER A 220 -13.63 -4.02 -10.44
CA SER A 220 -13.21 -3.95 -11.85
C SER A 220 -13.28 -2.52 -12.39
N ASP A 221 -14.40 -1.83 -12.19
CA ASP A 221 -14.59 -0.44 -12.62
C ASP A 221 -13.53 0.49 -12.00
N CYS A 222 -13.17 0.26 -10.73
CA CYS A 222 -12.13 1.01 -10.03
C CYS A 222 -10.73 0.71 -10.57
N GLU A 223 -10.43 -0.55 -10.87
CA GLU A 223 -9.16 -0.97 -11.48
C GLU A 223 -9.00 -0.41 -12.90
N GLU A 224 -10.07 -0.37 -13.70
CA GLU A 224 -10.06 0.26 -15.03
C GLU A 224 -9.76 1.76 -14.95
N GLN A 225 -10.38 2.49 -14.01
CA GLN A 225 -10.08 3.92 -13.80
C GLN A 225 -8.63 4.15 -13.40
N LEU A 226 -8.08 3.30 -12.52
CA LEU A 226 -6.66 3.37 -12.15
C LEU A 226 -5.75 3.11 -13.36
N MET A 227 -6.07 2.12 -14.18
CA MET A 227 -5.35 1.83 -15.41
C MET A 227 -5.43 2.98 -16.42
N LEU A 228 -6.57 3.67 -16.50
CA LEU A 228 -6.71 4.85 -17.35
C LEU A 228 -5.79 6.00 -16.91
N LEU A 229 -5.86 6.40 -15.64
CA LEU A 229 -5.00 7.46 -15.10
C LEU A 229 -3.52 7.13 -15.36
N ARG A 230 -3.20 5.84 -15.17
CA ARG A 230 -1.87 5.31 -15.43
C ARG A 230 -1.45 5.46 -16.89
N MET A 231 -2.29 5.05 -17.83
CA MET A 231 -2.02 5.13 -19.26
C MET A 231 -1.88 6.59 -19.71
N CYS A 232 -2.77 7.47 -19.28
CA CYS A 232 -2.66 8.90 -19.59
C CYS A 232 -1.31 9.46 -19.12
N SER A 233 -0.92 9.20 -17.86
CA SER A 233 0.39 9.65 -17.34
C SER A 233 1.59 9.04 -18.08
N ALA A 234 1.47 7.81 -18.58
CA ALA A 234 2.51 7.17 -19.38
C ALA A 234 2.62 7.79 -20.79
N LEU A 235 1.47 8.04 -21.42
CA LEU A 235 1.36 8.62 -22.76
C LEU A 235 1.76 10.10 -22.80
N GLU A 236 1.47 10.88 -21.76
CA GLU A 236 1.94 12.27 -21.64
C GLU A 236 3.47 12.38 -21.67
N LYS A 237 4.17 11.31 -21.25
CA LYS A 237 5.63 11.23 -21.25
C LYS A 237 6.20 10.73 -22.59
N VAL A 238 5.35 10.40 -23.57
CA VAL A 238 5.76 10.08 -24.94
C VAL A 238 6.16 11.39 -25.63
N THR A 239 7.41 11.75 -25.45
CA THR A 239 8.06 12.90 -26.09
C THR A 239 9.42 12.54 -26.70
N SER A 240 9.91 11.31 -26.45
CA SER A 240 11.17 10.79 -26.96
C SER A 240 10.99 10.05 -28.28
N GLU A 241 12.05 10.05 -29.10
CA GLU A 241 12.14 9.20 -30.29
C GLU A 241 12.30 7.71 -29.93
N ASP A 242 12.69 7.42 -28.69
CA ASP A 242 12.93 6.08 -28.16
C ASP A 242 11.75 5.60 -27.28
N VAL A 243 10.70 5.08 -27.92
CA VAL A 243 9.49 4.53 -27.27
C VAL A 243 9.18 3.13 -27.80
N ASN A 244 8.50 2.32 -26.98
CA ASN A 244 7.98 1.04 -27.44
C ASN A 244 6.62 1.29 -28.12
N GLU A 245 6.65 1.37 -29.45
CA GLU A 245 5.50 1.71 -30.28
C GLU A 245 4.29 0.79 -30.02
N LEU A 246 4.53 -0.51 -29.81
CA LEU A 246 3.46 -1.48 -29.52
C LEU A 246 2.75 -1.16 -28.20
N SER A 247 3.51 -0.92 -27.13
CA SER A 247 2.97 -0.55 -25.82
C SER A 247 2.14 0.74 -25.90
N VAL A 248 2.65 1.77 -26.58
CA VAL A 248 1.93 3.03 -26.82
C VAL A 248 0.63 2.77 -27.58
N LYS A 249 0.69 1.97 -28.64
CA LYS A 249 -0.45 1.68 -29.49
C LYS A 249 -1.53 0.88 -28.74
N LEU A 250 -1.15 -0.11 -27.93
CA LEU A 250 -2.07 -0.86 -27.06
C LEU A 250 -2.80 0.08 -26.08
N MET A 251 -2.08 1.02 -25.46
CA MET A 251 -2.69 2.01 -24.56
C MET A 251 -3.66 2.92 -25.30
N CYS A 252 -3.26 3.47 -26.45
CA CYS A 252 -4.13 4.32 -27.28
C CYS A 252 -5.38 3.58 -27.78
N ASP A 253 -5.24 2.33 -28.22
CA ASP A 253 -6.36 1.51 -28.72
C ASP A 253 -7.33 1.16 -27.59
N TRP A 254 -6.84 0.86 -26.39
CA TRP A 254 -7.69 0.67 -25.21
C TRP A 254 -8.45 1.94 -24.83
N LEU A 255 -7.76 3.07 -24.74
CA LEU A 255 -8.39 4.36 -24.39
C LEU A 255 -9.49 4.74 -25.39
N ARG A 256 -9.27 4.52 -26.69
CA ARG A 256 -10.28 4.80 -27.73
C ARG A 256 -11.52 3.90 -27.65
N THR A 257 -11.34 2.65 -27.24
CA THR A 257 -12.42 1.66 -27.21
C THR A 257 -13.20 1.72 -25.89
N ASN A 258 -12.57 2.17 -24.80
CA ASN A 258 -13.23 2.31 -23.51
C ASN A 258 -14.05 3.60 -23.40
N GLN A 259 -15.30 3.53 -23.88
CA GLN A 259 -16.26 4.66 -23.89
C GLN A 259 -16.55 5.25 -22.50
N THR A 260 -16.38 4.49 -21.42
CA THR A 260 -16.76 4.94 -20.07
C THR A 260 -15.85 6.04 -19.54
N CYS A 261 -14.65 6.19 -20.10
CA CYS A 261 -13.64 7.10 -19.59
C CYS A 261 -12.99 7.98 -20.67
N TYR A 262 -13.53 7.97 -21.90
CA TYR A 262 -13.03 8.75 -23.02
C TYR A 262 -13.54 10.19 -22.97
N THR A 263 -12.92 11.01 -22.12
CA THR A 263 -13.17 12.46 -22.04
C THR A 263 -12.50 13.19 -23.21
N GLU A 264 -12.89 14.44 -23.49
CA GLU A 264 -12.27 15.22 -24.58
C GLU A 264 -10.74 15.38 -24.36
N ASN A 265 -10.30 15.54 -23.10
CA ASN A 265 -8.87 15.59 -22.77
C ASN A 265 -8.13 14.29 -23.12
N VAL A 266 -8.75 13.13 -22.87
CA VAL A 266 -8.16 11.81 -23.20
C VAL A 266 -8.10 11.64 -24.72
N LYS A 267 -9.14 12.07 -25.43
CA LYS A 267 -9.18 12.06 -26.90
C LYS A 267 -8.07 12.92 -27.49
N ASP A 268 -7.93 14.17 -27.03
CA ASP A 268 -6.87 15.08 -27.50
C ASP A 268 -5.47 14.51 -27.26
N LEU A 269 -5.25 13.90 -26.08
CA LEU A 269 -4.01 13.22 -25.77
C LEU A 269 -3.75 12.06 -26.74
N VAL A 270 -4.73 11.19 -26.96
CA VAL A 270 -4.57 10.03 -27.84
C VAL A 270 -4.34 10.45 -29.29
N GLU A 271 -5.10 11.42 -29.81
CA GLU A 271 -4.93 11.93 -31.17
C GLU A 271 -3.56 12.58 -31.36
N LYS A 272 -3.10 13.37 -30.38
CA LYS A 272 -1.75 13.93 -30.36
C LYS A 272 -0.69 12.84 -30.45
N ILE A 273 -0.76 11.79 -29.62
CA ILE A 273 0.23 10.70 -29.64
C ILE A 273 0.18 9.90 -30.94
N LEU A 274 -1.01 9.58 -31.46
CA LEU A 274 -1.14 8.84 -32.71
C LEU A 274 -0.66 9.64 -33.94
N SER A 275 -0.68 10.98 -33.86
CA SER A 275 -0.11 11.85 -34.90
C SER A 275 1.42 11.92 -34.89
N HIS A 276 2.05 11.50 -33.79
CA HIS A 276 3.50 11.57 -33.63
C HIS A 276 4.22 10.70 -34.69
N PRO A 277 5.30 11.19 -35.35
CA PRO A 277 5.94 10.49 -36.46
C PRO A 277 6.37 9.05 -36.16
N VAL A 278 6.86 8.81 -34.93
CA VAL A 278 7.28 7.48 -34.45
C VAL A 278 6.11 6.50 -34.41
N ILE A 279 4.93 6.95 -33.97
CA ILE A 279 3.74 6.08 -33.84
C ILE A 279 2.97 5.97 -35.15
N ARG A 280 2.92 7.06 -35.92
CA ARG A 280 2.17 7.15 -37.19
C ARG A 280 2.60 6.11 -38.22
N ASN A 281 3.86 5.68 -38.17
CA ASN A 281 4.43 4.71 -39.11
C ASN A 281 4.04 3.25 -38.82
N MET A 282 3.47 2.95 -37.63
CA MET A 282 2.87 1.64 -37.38
C MET A 282 1.64 1.46 -38.28
N LYS A 283 1.76 0.59 -39.29
CA LYS A 283 0.68 0.26 -40.22
C LYS A 283 -0.58 -0.16 -39.45
N SER A 284 -1.75 0.20 -39.97
CA SER A 284 -3.09 -0.02 -39.41
C SER A 284 -3.52 -1.49 -39.21
N SER A 285 -2.59 -2.44 -39.26
CA SER A 285 -2.85 -3.84 -38.91
C SER A 285 -3.10 -3.93 -37.40
N GLN A 286 -4.11 -4.71 -37.03
CA GLN A 286 -4.44 -5.03 -35.66
C GLN A 286 -3.18 -5.43 -34.86
N CYS A 287 -2.95 -4.75 -33.74
CA CYS A 287 -1.80 -4.99 -32.88
C CYS A 287 -1.85 -6.42 -32.36
N HIS A 288 -0.75 -7.15 -32.52
CA HIS A 288 -0.62 -8.50 -32.05
C HIS A 288 0.75 -8.73 -31.46
N GLU A 289 0.79 -9.62 -30.48
CA GLU A 289 2.00 -10.17 -29.90
C GLU A 289 2.15 -11.62 -30.37
N ILE A 290 3.35 -12.18 -30.24
CA ILE A 290 3.61 -13.58 -30.58
C ILE A 290 3.70 -14.40 -29.30
N CYS A 291 2.98 -15.52 -29.24
CA CYS A 291 3.04 -16.46 -28.13
C CYS A 291 4.43 -17.09 -28.07
N TYR A 292 5.10 -16.95 -26.93
CA TYR A 292 6.44 -17.46 -26.70
C TYR A 292 6.51 -18.99 -26.77
N LEU A 293 5.43 -19.68 -26.38
CA LEU A 293 5.39 -21.15 -26.34
C LEU A 293 5.14 -21.78 -27.72
N CYS A 294 4.31 -21.16 -28.56
CA CYS A 294 3.85 -21.80 -29.79
C CYS A 294 3.93 -20.95 -31.06
N GLY A 295 4.40 -19.69 -30.97
CA GLY A 295 4.54 -18.80 -32.13
C GLY A 295 3.24 -18.21 -32.69
N GLU A 296 2.09 -18.57 -32.13
CA GLU A 296 0.79 -18.07 -32.57
C GLU A 296 0.57 -16.60 -32.23
N LYS A 297 -0.23 -15.90 -33.04
CA LYS A 297 -0.60 -14.51 -32.78
C LYS A 297 -1.55 -14.40 -31.59
N ILE A 298 -1.31 -13.42 -30.74
CA ILE A 298 -2.17 -13.03 -29.64
C ILE A 298 -2.67 -11.62 -29.95
N LEU A 299 -3.96 -11.50 -30.25
CA LEU A 299 -4.61 -10.22 -30.47
C LEU A 299 -4.87 -9.56 -29.12
N PHE A 300 -4.78 -8.24 -29.07
CA PHE A 300 -5.23 -7.49 -27.88
C PHE A 300 -6.76 -7.48 -27.81
N GLN A 301 -7.31 -8.15 -26.81
CA GLN A 301 -8.76 -8.21 -26.58
C GLN A 301 -9.13 -7.73 -25.18
N ASN A 302 -8.27 -7.95 -24.19
CA ASN A 302 -8.56 -7.64 -22.80
C ASN A 302 -7.35 -7.01 -22.09
N LEU A 303 -7.65 -6.04 -21.21
CA LEU A 303 -6.67 -5.26 -20.46
C LEU A 303 -5.81 -6.09 -19.50
N TRP A 304 -6.36 -7.18 -19.00
CA TRP A 304 -5.79 -7.98 -17.91
C TRP A 304 -4.99 -9.17 -18.41
N GLU A 305 -5.46 -9.81 -19.47
CA GLU A 305 -4.89 -11.03 -20.03
C GLU A 305 -5.41 -11.32 -21.42
N ASP A 306 -4.63 -12.02 -22.23
CA ASP A 306 -5.09 -12.54 -23.52
C ASP A 306 -4.56 -13.95 -23.73
N SER A 307 -5.20 -14.68 -24.64
CA SER A 307 -4.82 -16.06 -24.98
C SER A 307 -4.51 -16.19 -26.47
N CYS A 308 -3.58 -17.08 -26.81
CA CYS A 308 -3.36 -17.46 -28.21
C CYS A 308 -4.43 -18.47 -28.68
N SER A 309 -4.53 -18.68 -30.00
CA SER A 309 -5.41 -19.70 -30.62
C SER A 309 -5.24 -21.11 -30.03
N ASN A 310 -4.06 -21.46 -29.54
CA ASN A 310 -3.76 -22.74 -28.88
C ASN A 310 -4.07 -22.78 -27.37
N GLY A 311 -4.68 -21.74 -26.80
CA GLY A 311 -5.14 -21.72 -25.40
C GLY A 311 -4.12 -21.32 -24.34
N HIS A 312 -2.88 -20.97 -24.69
CA HIS A 312 -1.92 -20.41 -23.73
C HIS A 312 -2.39 -19.02 -23.28
N LEU A 313 -2.60 -18.84 -21.97
CA LEU A 313 -3.09 -17.60 -21.35
C LEU A 313 -1.92 -16.81 -20.76
N TRP A 314 -1.88 -15.51 -21.04
CA TRP A 314 -0.82 -14.61 -20.57
C TRP A 314 -1.41 -13.35 -19.94
N LYS A 315 -0.98 -13.04 -18.72
CA LYS A 315 -1.31 -11.77 -18.06
C LYS A 315 -0.63 -10.60 -18.76
N ARG A 316 -1.27 -9.44 -18.78
CA ARG A 316 -0.65 -8.19 -19.25
C ARG A 316 0.14 -7.50 -18.14
N CYS A 317 1.18 -6.79 -18.55
CA CYS A 317 1.93 -5.90 -17.69
C CYS A 317 1.07 -4.68 -17.37
N ASN A 318 0.77 -4.43 -16.10
CA ASN A 318 -0.06 -3.27 -15.72
C ASN A 318 0.63 -1.92 -15.95
N LEU A 319 1.91 -1.90 -16.37
CA LEU A 319 2.66 -0.68 -16.65
C LEU A 319 2.82 -0.40 -18.15
N THR A 320 2.89 -1.43 -18.99
CA THR A 320 3.17 -1.32 -20.44
C THR A 320 2.11 -1.97 -21.32
N LEU A 321 1.13 -2.67 -20.73
CA LEU A 321 0.15 -3.54 -21.38
C LEU A 321 0.70 -4.73 -22.15
N LEU A 322 2.00 -4.82 -22.43
CA LEU A 322 2.62 -5.98 -23.08
C LEU A 322 2.40 -7.27 -22.28
N LEU A 323 2.33 -8.42 -22.95
CA LEU A 323 2.13 -9.73 -22.33
C LEU A 323 3.35 -10.17 -21.53
N CYS A 324 3.10 -10.62 -20.31
CA CYS A 324 4.09 -11.11 -19.37
C CYS A 324 4.43 -12.59 -19.66
N GLN A 325 5.22 -12.85 -20.72
CA GLN A 325 5.44 -14.21 -21.23
C GLN A 325 6.70 -14.94 -20.70
N ILE A 326 7.77 -14.21 -20.35
CA ILE A 326 9.06 -14.80 -19.94
C ILE A 326 9.54 -14.22 -18.60
N LYS A 327 10.23 -13.08 -18.64
CA LYS A 327 10.82 -12.45 -17.47
C LYS A 327 9.83 -11.47 -16.86
N THR A 328 9.21 -11.88 -15.76
CA THR A 328 8.14 -11.12 -15.11
C THR A 328 8.46 -10.85 -13.65
N ARG A 329 7.74 -9.89 -13.08
CA ARG A 329 7.73 -9.54 -11.67
C ARG A 329 6.28 -9.52 -11.21
N SER A 330 6.08 -9.78 -9.92
CA SER A 330 4.78 -9.66 -9.28
C SER A 330 4.82 -8.58 -8.23
N CYS A 331 3.74 -7.82 -8.11
CA CYS A 331 3.57 -6.93 -6.98
C CYS A 331 3.60 -7.75 -5.69
N SER A 332 4.41 -7.32 -4.72
CA SER A 332 4.53 -7.98 -3.41
C SER A 332 3.23 -8.01 -2.60
N TRP A 333 2.23 -7.21 -2.99
CA TRP A 333 1.00 -7.01 -2.24
C TRP A 333 -0.25 -7.58 -2.92
N CYS A 334 -0.52 -7.17 -4.17
CA CYS A 334 -1.73 -7.58 -4.88
C CYS A 334 -1.46 -8.55 -6.03
N THR A 335 -0.25 -9.12 -6.10
CA THR A 335 0.21 -10.12 -7.07
C THR A 335 0.14 -9.74 -8.56
N SER A 336 -0.31 -8.51 -8.85
CA SER A 336 -0.37 -7.92 -10.18
C SER A 336 0.95 -8.09 -10.94
N LYS A 337 0.89 -8.23 -12.26
CA LYS A 337 2.06 -8.56 -13.08
C LYS A 337 2.67 -7.32 -13.72
N SER A 338 3.99 -7.35 -13.84
CA SER A 338 4.79 -6.39 -14.59
C SER A 338 5.94 -7.12 -15.29
N LEU A 339 6.40 -6.60 -16.42
CA LEU A 339 7.62 -7.08 -17.05
C LEU A 339 8.84 -6.80 -16.16
N TYR A 340 9.86 -7.64 -16.30
CA TYR A 340 11.18 -7.37 -15.75
C TYR A 340 11.93 -6.42 -16.71
N PRO A 341 12.46 -5.28 -16.23
CA PRO A 341 13.23 -4.37 -17.09
C PRO A 341 14.54 -5.00 -17.52
N THR A 342 14.87 -4.89 -18.81
CA THR A 342 16.10 -5.36 -19.42
C THR A 342 16.91 -4.19 -19.99
N ASP A 343 18.19 -4.40 -20.24
CA ASP A 343 19.04 -3.37 -20.84
C ASP A 343 18.73 -3.13 -22.33
N GLU A 344 18.02 -4.07 -22.97
CA GLU A 344 17.53 -3.98 -24.35
C GLU A 344 16.27 -3.10 -24.46
N ASP A 345 15.59 -2.83 -23.34
CA ASP A 345 14.38 -2.00 -23.35
C ASP A 345 14.71 -0.53 -23.62
N CYS A 346 13.85 0.11 -24.42
CA CYS A 346 13.91 1.56 -24.63
C CYS A 346 13.82 2.34 -23.30
N SER A 347 14.40 3.53 -23.29
CA SER A 347 14.46 4.41 -22.13
C SER A 347 13.08 4.70 -21.52
N TRP A 348 12.05 4.87 -22.35
CA TRP A 348 10.67 5.07 -21.91
C TRP A 348 10.12 3.83 -21.18
N VAL A 349 10.28 2.61 -21.74
CA VAL A 349 9.85 1.37 -21.07
C VAL A 349 10.60 1.13 -19.77
N ARG A 350 11.92 1.33 -19.74
CA ARG A 350 12.69 1.20 -18.49
C ARG A 350 12.20 2.16 -17.41
N THR A 351 11.83 3.37 -17.79
CA THR A 351 11.25 4.36 -16.87
C THR A 351 9.87 3.95 -16.38
N LEU A 352 9.03 3.38 -17.25
CA LEU A 352 7.73 2.83 -16.84
C LEU A 352 7.89 1.65 -15.88
N LEU A 353 8.74 0.68 -16.20
CA LEU A 353 8.93 -0.55 -15.42
C LEU A 353 9.59 -0.29 -14.05
N LYS A 354 10.20 0.87 -13.81
CA LYS A 354 10.68 1.26 -12.47
C LYS A 354 9.56 1.73 -11.53
N GLN A 355 8.35 1.95 -12.05
CA GLN A 355 7.26 2.54 -11.28
C GLN A 355 6.56 1.49 -10.40
N GLN A 356 5.85 2.00 -9.40
CA GLN A 356 5.10 1.19 -8.44
C GLN A 356 3.84 0.58 -9.07
N CYS A 357 3.26 -0.40 -8.39
CA CYS A 357 2.03 -1.05 -8.84
C CYS A 357 0.85 -0.09 -8.83
N VAL A 358 0.15 -0.03 -9.97
CA VAL A 358 -1.00 0.83 -10.25
C VAL A 358 -2.13 0.67 -9.21
N PHE A 359 -2.32 -0.53 -8.67
CA PHE A 359 -3.46 -0.83 -7.80
C PHE A 359 -3.26 -0.62 -6.31
N CYS A 360 -2.00 -0.53 -5.86
CA CYS A 360 -1.66 -0.59 -4.44
C CYS A 360 -0.45 0.26 -4.05
N SER A 361 0.22 0.86 -5.04
CA SER A 361 1.53 1.51 -4.92
C SER A 361 2.66 0.59 -4.43
N GLY A 362 2.42 -0.72 -4.32
CA GLY A 362 3.43 -1.69 -3.87
C GLY A 362 4.57 -1.86 -4.89
N VAL A 363 5.68 -2.42 -4.43
CA VAL A 363 6.84 -2.68 -5.28
C VAL A 363 6.69 -3.99 -6.06
N TYR A 364 7.17 -4.00 -7.31
CA TYR A 364 7.29 -5.23 -8.10
C TYR A 364 8.57 -5.97 -7.73
N VAL A 365 8.42 -7.20 -7.24
CA VAL A 365 9.53 -8.08 -6.88
C VAL A 365 9.68 -9.18 -7.93
N HIS A 366 10.93 -9.55 -8.21
CA HIS A 366 11.21 -10.68 -9.06
C HIS A 366 10.83 -11.97 -8.32
N GLN A 367 9.96 -12.78 -8.93
CA GLN A 367 9.71 -14.12 -8.42
C GLN A 367 10.89 -14.98 -8.85
N SER A 368 11.80 -15.26 -7.92
CA SER A 368 12.73 -16.38 -8.07
C SER A 368 11.89 -17.62 -8.34
N ALA A 369 12.22 -18.42 -9.36
CA ALA A 369 11.61 -19.73 -9.52
C ALA A 369 11.89 -20.53 -8.25
N THR A 370 10.87 -20.68 -7.40
CA THR A 370 10.89 -21.54 -6.20
C THR A 370 10.62 -22.97 -6.59
#